data_AF-A0A060ZXL5-F1
#
_entry.id   AF-A0A060ZXL5-F1
#
_cell.length_a   1.000
_cell.length_b   1.000
_cell.length_c   1.000
_cell.angle_alpha   90.00
_cell.angle_beta   90.00
_cell.angle_gamma   90.00
#
_symmetry.space_group_name_H-M   'P 1'
#
loop_
_entity.id
_entity.type
_entity.pdbx_description
1 polymer ?
#
loop_
_entity_poly.entity_id
_entity_poly.type
_entity_poly.pdbx_seq_one_letter_code
_entity_poly.pdbx_strand_id
1 'polypeptide(L)'
;MASDHDMLWRRCAHLGRVLLPVVDEEAWRQARRHEHLGTWGINIAEGERLIEVFAALAAHAVAVDTSASAAELDLLPLSAVADAATGKCDFELLAGLPDTFADGRDELAVKVFRLYTYRGGQYSRRLFQLSTELRGALIVLAERSRMPSPRCGQVFFWAAAAGLSSDHGDLTS
;
A
#
# COMPACT_ATOMS: atom_id res chain seq x y z
N MET A 1 2.53 10.97 23.19
CA MET A 1 1.88 9.71 22.78
C MET A 1 1.42 9.89 21.36
N ALA A 2 1.69 8.95 20.45
CA ALA A 2 1.15 9.04 19.09
C ALA A 2 -0.37 8.90 19.18
N SER A 3 -1.13 9.68 18.40
CA SER A 3 -2.58 9.49 18.33
C SER A 3 -2.89 8.16 17.65
N ASP A 4 -4.07 7.58 17.91
CA ASP A 4 -4.51 6.37 17.20
C ASP A 4 -4.52 6.60 15.68
N HIS A 5 -4.83 7.82 15.26
CA HIS A 5 -4.76 8.28 13.87
C HIS A 5 -3.35 8.15 13.25
N ASP A 6 -2.32 8.63 13.98
CA ASP A 6 -0.93 8.51 13.54
C ASP A 6 -0.48 7.04 13.50
N MET A 7 -0.93 6.25 14.47
CA MET A 7 -0.64 4.82 14.53
C MET A 7 -1.29 4.06 13.39
N LEU A 8 -2.53 4.42 13.02
CA LEU A 8 -3.26 3.83 11.91
C LEU A 8 -2.50 4.06 10.60
N TRP A 9 -2.10 5.31 10.32
CA TRP A 9 -1.29 5.60 9.13
C TRP A 9 0.00 4.78 9.09
N ARG A 10 0.76 4.72 10.20
CA ARG A 10 2.01 3.95 10.25
C ARG A 10 1.79 2.47 9.92
N ARG A 11 0.70 1.87 10.39
CA ARG A 11 0.37 0.48 10.08
C ARG A 11 -0.04 0.31 8.62
N CYS A 12 -0.79 1.25 8.04
CA CYS A 12 -1.11 1.26 6.61
C CYS A 12 0.15 1.41 5.75
N ALA A 13 1.06 2.31 6.12
CA ALA A 13 2.35 2.48 5.45
C ALA A 13 3.20 1.21 5.54
N HIS A 14 3.24 0.56 6.70
CA HIS A 14 3.92 -0.73 6.87
C HIS A 14 3.31 -1.81 5.96
N LEU A 15 1.98 -1.91 5.90
CA LEU A 15 1.28 -2.83 4.99
C LEU A 15 1.72 -2.61 3.55
N GLY A 16 1.75 -1.35 3.09
CA GLY A 16 2.18 -1.00 1.74
C GLY A 16 3.61 -1.45 1.42
N ARG A 17 4.55 -1.24 2.34
CA ARG A 17 5.97 -1.63 2.19
C ARG A 17 6.17 -3.14 2.12
N VAL A 18 5.42 -3.92 2.90
CA VAL A 18 5.58 -5.39 2.93
C VAL A 18 4.78 -6.10 1.84
N LEU A 19 3.80 -5.43 1.22
CA LEU A 19 2.89 -6.04 0.25
C LEU A 19 3.63 -6.67 -0.94
N LEU A 20 4.44 -5.88 -1.66
CA LEU A 20 5.13 -6.36 -2.86
C LEU A 20 6.13 -7.47 -2.55
N PRO A 21 7.01 -7.34 -1.54
CA PRO A 21 7.88 -8.44 -1.13
C PRO A 21 7.14 -9.75 -0.80
N VAL A 22 5.96 -9.68 -0.16
CA VAL A 22 5.16 -10.87 0.17
C VAL A 22 4.51 -11.49 -1.08
N VAL A 23 4.15 -10.67 -2.07
CA VAL A 23 3.64 -11.14 -3.37
C VAL A 23 4.74 -11.84 -4.16
N ASP A 24 5.96 -11.31 -4.08
CA ASP A 24 7.11 -11.69 -4.90
C ASP A 24 7.89 -12.92 -4.41
N GLU A 25 7.27 -13.81 -3.63
CA GLU A 25 7.91 -15.09 -3.27
C GLU A 25 8.39 -15.89 -4.48
N GLU A 26 7.71 -15.72 -5.61
CA GLU A 26 8.19 -16.22 -6.90
C GLU A 26 8.84 -15.07 -7.68
N ALA A 27 10.15 -15.15 -7.90
CA ALA A 27 10.95 -14.10 -8.52
C ALA A 27 10.43 -13.59 -9.88
N TRP A 28 9.69 -14.42 -10.62
CA TRP A 28 9.08 -14.02 -11.89
C TRP A 28 8.00 -12.94 -11.72
N ARG A 29 7.34 -12.85 -10.55
CA ARG A 29 6.33 -11.81 -10.27
C ARG A 29 6.96 -10.44 -10.17
N GLN A 30 8.09 -10.34 -9.47
CA GLN A 30 8.87 -9.10 -9.41
C GLN A 30 9.34 -8.70 -10.81
N ALA A 31 9.95 -9.63 -11.55
CA ALA A 31 10.43 -9.37 -12.89
C ALA A 31 9.31 -8.88 -13.83
N ARG A 32 8.13 -9.53 -13.77
CA ARG A 32 6.96 -9.14 -14.55
C ARG A 32 6.45 -7.74 -14.18
N ARG A 33 6.39 -7.41 -12.88
CA ARG A 33 6.03 -6.06 -12.45
C ARG A 33 7.02 -5.03 -12.96
N HIS A 34 8.32 -5.32 -12.91
CA HIS A 34 9.37 -4.43 -13.43
C HIS A 34 9.26 -4.21 -14.94
N GLU A 35 8.94 -5.27 -15.71
CA GLU A 35 8.66 -5.16 -17.14
C GLU A 35 7.43 -4.28 -17.42
N HIS A 36 6.35 -4.44 -16.65
CA HIS A 36 5.16 -3.61 -16.78
C HIS A 36 5.48 -2.12 -16.50
N LEU A 37 6.20 -1.82 -15.41
CA LEU A 37 6.64 -0.45 -15.09
C LEU A 37 7.49 0.15 -16.21
N GLY A 38 8.44 -0.62 -16.75
CA GLY A 38 9.26 -0.20 -17.89
C GLY A 38 8.43 0.10 -19.14
N THR A 39 7.46 -0.75 -19.44
CA THR A 39 6.52 -0.57 -20.58
C THR A 39 5.67 0.70 -20.42
N TRP A 40 5.34 1.09 -19.19
CA TRP A 40 4.60 2.32 -18.89
C TRP A 40 5.48 3.58 -18.84
N GLY A 41 6.79 3.41 -19.01
CA GLY A 41 7.79 4.46 -18.89
C GLY A 41 7.87 5.04 -17.48
N ILE A 42 7.63 4.21 -16.47
CA ILE A 42 7.76 4.57 -15.05
C ILE A 42 9.11 4.04 -14.56
N ASN A 43 9.88 4.87 -13.86
CA ASN A 43 11.10 4.39 -13.23
C ASN A 43 10.74 3.30 -12.20
N ILE A 44 11.49 2.19 -12.16
CA ILE A 44 11.15 1.04 -11.31
C ILE A 44 11.00 1.45 -9.84
N ALA A 45 11.97 2.16 -9.28
CA ALA A 45 11.95 2.57 -7.87
C ALA A 45 10.79 3.53 -7.57
N GLU A 46 10.50 4.46 -8.50
CA GLU A 46 9.34 5.35 -8.39
C GLU A 46 8.02 4.57 -8.44
N GLY A 47 7.91 3.62 -9.37
CA GLY A 47 6.71 2.80 -9.57
C GLY A 47 6.43 1.89 -8.38
N GLU A 48 7.45 1.21 -7.85
CA GLU A 48 7.30 0.41 -6.63
C GLU A 48 6.90 1.27 -5.44
N ARG A 49 7.55 2.42 -5.25
CA ARG A 49 7.20 3.34 -4.16
C ARG A 49 5.78 3.90 -4.30
N LEU A 50 5.33 4.16 -5.53
CA LEU A 50 3.96 4.56 -5.81
C LEU A 50 2.96 3.45 -5.50
N ILE A 51 3.27 2.19 -5.80
CA ILE A 51 2.42 1.05 -5.44
C ILE A 51 2.34 0.88 -3.91
N GLU A 52 3.48 1.01 -3.20
CA GLU A 52 3.51 0.95 -1.73
C GLU A 52 2.61 2.02 -1.10
N VAL A 53 2.75 3.28 -1.52
CA VAL A 53 1.91 4.36 -0.95
C VAL A 53 0.46 4.24 -1.38
N PHE A 54 0.17 3.76 -2.60
CA PHE A 54 -1.20 3.49 -3.03
C PHE A 54 -1.84 2.41 -2.15
N ALA A 55 -1.13 1.31 -1.87
CA ALA A 55 -1.60 0.27 -0.95
C ALA A 55 -1.90 0.83 0.45
N ALA A 56 -1.01 1.69 0.96
CA ALA A 56 -1.22 2.37 2.24
C ALA A 56 -2.45 3.30 2.22
N LEU A 57 -2.63 4.09 1.16
CA LEU A 57 -3.77 4.99 0.99
C LEU A 57 -5.09 4.22 0.88
N ALA A 58 -5.11 3.13 0.10
CA ALA A 58 -6.30 2.28 -0.05
C ALA A 58 -6.69 1.64 1.29
N ALA A 59 -5.71 1.07 2.02
CA ALA A 59 -5.97 0.48 3.34
C ALA A 59 -6.43 1.53 4.37
N HIS A 60 -5.81 2.70 4.36
CA HIS A 60 -6.19 3.82 5.22
C HIS A 60 -7.61 4.30 4.92
N ALA A 61 -7.97 4.45 3.65
CA ALA A 61 -9.32 4.86 3.25
C ALA A 61 -10.39 3.86 3.69
N VAL A 62 -10.12 2.54 3.57
CA VAL A 62 -11.03 1.51 4.11
C VAL A 62 -11.15 1.63 5.62
N ALA A 63 -10.02 1.79 6.33
CA ALA A 63 -10.03 1.92 7.77
C ALA A 63 -10.88 3.11 8.23
N VAL A 64 -10.71 4.27 7.59
CA VAL A 64 -11.49 5.49 7.85
C VAL A 64 -12.98 5.26 7.58
N ASP A 65 -13.34 4.66 6.45
CA ASP A 65 -14.75 4.37 6.10
C ASP A 65 -15.41 3.46 7.15
N THR A 66 -14.67 2.51 7.70
CA THR A 66 -15.15 1.59 8.73
C THR A 66 -14.97 2.10 10.15
N SER A 67 -14.38 3.30 10.34
CA SER A 67 -13.98 3.84 11.65
C SER A 67 -13.10 2.86 12.46
N ALA A 68 -12.24 2.11 11.77
CA ALA A 68 -11.34 1.15 12.38
C ALA A 68 -10.16 1.85 13.05
N SER A 69 -9.84 1.43 14.27
CA SER A 69 -8.62 1.83 14.97
C SER A 69 -7.37 1.20 14.35
N ALA A 70 -6.19 1.67 14.78
CA ALA A 70 -4.93 1.08 14.34
C ALA A 70 -4.85 -0.43 14.64
N ALA A 71 -5.40 -0.88 15.78
CA ALA A 71 -5.41 -2.29 16.18
C ALA A 71 -6.34 -3.15 15.32
N GLU A 72 -7.38 -2.56 14.75
CA GLU A 72 -8.39 -3.25 13.95
C GLU A 72 -8.00 -3.38 12.46
N LEU A 73 -6.91 -2.74 12.03
CA LEU A 73 -6.41 -2.84 10.66
C LEU A 73 -6.24 -4.31 10.23
N ASP A 74 -5.79 -5.18 11.13
CA ASP A 74 -5.55 -6.59 10.86
C ASP A 74 -6.82 -7.35 10.49
N LEU A 75 -7.99 -6.81 10.86
CA LEU A 75 -9.29 -7.38 10.60
C LEU A 75 -9.85 -6.98 9.22
N LEU A 76 -9.27 -5.96 8.57
CA LEU A 76 -9.76 -5.49 7.28
C LEU A 76 -9.55 -6.53 6.18
N PRO A 77 -10.59 -6.89 5.40
CA PRO A 77 -10.45 -7.80 4.26
C PRO A 77 -9.53 -7.23 3.18
N LEU A 78 -8.65 -8.06 2.62
CA LEU A 78 -7.81 -7.66 1.48
C LEU A 78 -8.64 -7.29 0.25
N SER A 79 -9.81 -7.92 0.08
CA SER A 79 -10.75 -7.58 -0.98
C SER A 79 -11.25 -6.15 -0.87
N ALA A 80 -11.53 -5.66 0.34
CA ALA A 80 -11.95 -4.28 0.57
C ALA A 80 -10.84 -3.29 0.19
N VAL A 81 -9.58 -3.62 0.50
CA VAL A 81 -8.42 -2.81 0.09
C VAL A 81 -8.25 -2.82 -1.43
N ALA A 82 -8.44 -3.97 -2.07
CA ALA A 82 -8.36 -4.11 -3.54
C ALA A 82 -9.46 -3.33 -4.26
N ASP A 83 -10.68 -3.34 -3.71
CA ASP A 83 -11.79 -2.56 -4.22
C ASP A 83 -11.57 -1.06 -3.99
N ALA A 84 -11.05 -0.65 -2.84
CA ALA A 84 -10.67 0.74 -2.60
C ALA A 84 -9.57 1.22 -3.57
N ALA A 85 -8.57 0.39 -3.86
CA ALA A 85 -7.47 0.75 -4.76
C ALA A 85 -7.92 1.13 -6.19
N THR A 86 -9.07 0.61 -6.65
CA THR A 86 -9.56 0.83 -8.02
C THR A 86 -10.92 1.52 -8.09
N GLY A 87 -11.69 1.51 -6.99
CA GLY A 87 -13.05 2.05 -6.93
C GLY A 87 -13.15 3.42 -6.25
N LYS A 88 -12.19 3.82 -5.41
CA LYS A 88 -12.19 5.15 -4.79
C LYS A 88 -11.59 6.20 -5.71
N CYS A 89 -12.16 7.41 -5.64
CA CYS A 89 -11.57 8.59 -6.27
C CYS A 89 -10.32 9.04 -5.51
N ASP A 90 -9.43 9.74 -6.21
CA ASP A 90 -8.15 10.22 -5.66
C ASP A 90 -8.34 11.07 -4.38
N PHE A 91 -9.37 11.91 -4.33
CA PHE A 91 -9.65 12.74 -3.15
C PHE A 91 -10.14 11.93 -1.94
N GLU A 92 -10.79 10.78 -2.17
CA GLU A 92 -11.22 9.87 -1.10
C GLU A 92 -10.03 9.10 -0.54
N LEU A 93 -9.11 8.66 -1.39
CA LEU A 93 -7.86 8.00 -0.98
C LEU A 93 -6.97 8.94 -0.16
N LEU A 94 -6.99 10.23 -0.49
CA LEU A 94 -6.21 11.26 0.19
C LEU A 94 -6.90 11.89 1.40
N ALA A 95 -8.16 11.53 1.65
CA ALA A 95 -8.94 12.07 2.76
C ALA A 95 -8.47 11.49 4.11
N GLY A 96 -8.56 12.32 5.15
CA GLY A 96 -8.29 11.89 6.51
C GLY A 96 -6.82 11.55 6.79
N LEU A 97 -5.86 11.87 5.92
CA LEU A 97 -4.45 11.65 6.22
C LEU A 97 -3.99 12.44 7.46
N PRO A 98 -2.96 11.96 8.19
CA PRO A 98 -2.43 12.70 9.33
C PRO A 98 -1.83 14.04 8.88
N ASP A 99 -1.95 15.05 9.73
CA ASP A 99 -1.38 16.39 9.48
C ASP A 99 0.16 16.37 9.46
N THR A 100 0.75 15.45 10.22
CA THR A 100 2.20 15.25 10.32
C THR A 100 2.56 13.79 10.17
N PHE A 101 3.55 13.49 9.32
CA PHE A 101 4.05 12.14 9.11
C PHE A 101 5.25 11.88 10.01
N ALA A 102 5.32 10.67 10.57
CA ALA A 102 6.46 10.25 11.40
C ALA A 102 7.69 9.87 10.57
N ASP A 103 7.49 9.41 9.33
CA ASP A 103 8.55 9.09 8.37
C ASP A 103 8.46 10.06 7.18
N GLY A 104 9.51 10.84 6.96
CA GLY A 104 9.58 11.80 5.85
C GLY A 104 9.49 11.14 4.47
N ARG A 105 9.82 9.84 4.36
CA ARG A 105 9.64 9.08 3.11
C ARG A 105 8.16 8.84 2.80
N ASP A 106 7.32 8.68 3.82
CA ASP A 106 5.89 8.50 3.63
C ASP A 106 5.24 9.83 3.22
N GLU A 107 5.67 10.93 3.86
CA GLU A 107 5.25 12.28 3.48
C GLU A 107 5.59 12.58 2.01
N LEU A 108 6.82 12.28 1.60
CA LEU A 108 7.26 12.50 0.23
C LEU A 108 6.46 11.63 -0.75
N ALA A 109 6.23 10.35 -0.44
CA ALA A 109 5.48 9.45 -1.31
C ALA A 109 4.02 9.92 -1.50
N VAL A 110 3.36 10.37 -0.42
CA VAL A 110 2.02 10.96 -0.49
C VAL A 110 2.01 12.23 -1.33
N LYS A 111 3.02 13.09 -1.19
CA LYS A 111 3.16 14.31 -2.01
C LYS A 111 3.36 13.98 -3.50
N VAL A 112 4.15 12.97 -3.83
CA VAL A 112 4.31 12.51 -5.22
C VAL A 112 3.01 11.93 -5.76
N PHE A 113 2.29 11.13 -4.96
CA PHE A 113 0.97 10.64 -5.34
C PHE A 113 0.00 11.80 -5.64
N ARG A 114 -0.08 12.81 -4.76
CA ARG A 114 -0.86 14.05 -4.99
C ARG A 114 -0.46 14.77 -6.29
N LEU A 115 0.83 14.81 -6.61
CA LEU A 115 1.29 15.41 -7.85
C LEU A 115 0.77 14.63 -9.07
N TYR A 116 0.78 13.29 -9.01
CA TYR A 116 0.25 12.44 -10.06
C TYR A 116 -1.26 12.66 -10.26
N THR A 117 -2.04 12.79 -9.18
CA THR A 117 -3.49 13.00 -9.26
C THR A 117 -3.82 14.36 -9.87
N TYR A 118 -3.14 15.43 -9.45
CA TYR A 118 -3.44 16.80 -9.91
C TYR A 118 -2.90 17.13 -11.30
N ARG A 119 -1.78 16.52 -11.71
CA ARG A 119 -1.15 16.85 -13.01
C ARG A 119 -1.95 16.33 -14.20
N GLY A 120 -2.80 15.31 -14.00
CA GLY A 120 -3.68 14.82 -15.05
C GLY A 120 -2.94 14.11 -16.20
N GLY A 121 -3.69 13.83 -17.29
CA GLY A 121 -3.15 13.33 -18.55
C GLY A 121 -2.40 12.00 -18.41
N GLN A 122 -1.12 11.97 -18.80
CA GLN A 122 -0.29 10.77 -18.70
C GLN A 122 -0.14 10.27 -17.25
N TYR A 123 -0.17 11.17 -16.26
CA TYR A 123 -0.03 10.81 -14.85
C TYR A 123 -1.27 10.09 -14.33
N SER A 124 -2.48 10.52 -14.71
CA SER A 124 -3.72 9.80 -14.41
C SER A 124 -3.75 8.42 -15.06
N ARG A 125 -3.26 8.30 -16.30
CA ARG A 125 -3.12 6.98 -16.94
C ARG A 125 -2.17 6.07 -16.17
N ARG A 126 -1.03 6.60 -15.72
CA ARG A 126 -0.07 5.85 -14.90
C ARG A 126 -0.67 5.44 -13.56
N LEU A 127 -1.42 6.31 -12.87
CA LEU A 127 -2.13 5.95 -11.64
C LEU A 127 -3.12 4.81 -11.86
N PHE A 128 -3.87 4.83 -12.97
CA PHE A 128 -4.78 3.74 -13.32
C PHE A 128 -4.04 2.41 -13.59
N GLN A 129 -2.87 2.47 -14.22
CA GLN A 129 -2.03 1.28 -14.43
C GLN A 129 -1.49 0.74 -13.10
N LEU A 130 -1.03 1.63 -12.20
CA LEU A 130 -0.53 1.29 -10.87
C LEU A 130 -1.63 0.79 -9.93
N SER A 131 -2.89 1.24 -10.09
CA SER A 131 -4.02 0.69 -9.33
C SER A 131 -4.39 -0.71 -9.79
N THR A 132 -4.29 -0.99 -11.10
CA THR A 132 -4.54 -2.32 -11.68
C THR A 132 -3.48 -3.31 -11.23
N GLU A 133 -2.20 -3.01 -11.51
CA GLU A 133 -1.13 -3.00 -10.52
C GLU A 133 -1.32 -3.74 -9.18
N LEU A 134 -1.63 -2.88 -8.22
CA LEU A 134 -1.94 -3.17 -6.84
C LEU A 134 -3.11 -4.14 -6.68
N ARG A 135 -4.20 -3.97 -7.45
CA ARG A 135 -5.35 -4.89 -7.38
C ARG A 135 -4.95 -6.32 -7.74
N GLY A 136 -4.14 -6.50 -8.78
CA GLY A 136 -3.60 -7.80 -9.18
C GLY A 136 -2.76 -8.41 -8.06
N ALA A 137 -1.86 -7.64 -7.44
CA ALA A 137 -1.06 -8.09 -6.31
C ALA A 137 -1.93 -8.53 -5.11
N LEU A 138 -2.96 -7.76 -4.76
CA LEU A 138 -3.88 -8.10 -3.68
C LEU A 138 -4.72 -9.35 -3.98
N ILE A 139 -5.12 -9.57 -5.23
CA ILE A 139 -5.81 -10.80 -5.66
C ILE A 139 -4.89 -12.02 -5.53
N VAL A 140 -3.62 -11.92 -5.96
CA VAL A 140 -2.64 -13.00 -5.80
C VAL A 140 -2.48 -13.39 -4.33
N LEU A 141 -2.37 -12.41 -3.43
CA LEU A 141 -2.36 -12.67 -1.99
C LEU A 141 -3.65 -13.31 -1.52
N ALA A 142 -4.79 -12.91 -2.07
CA ALA A 142 -6.07 -13.47 -1.70
C ALA A 142 -6.20 -14.95 -2.10
N GLU A 143 -5.79 -15.29 -3.32
CA GLU A 143 -5.82 -16.66 -3.87
C GLU A 143 -4.81 -17.58 -3.17
N ARG A 144 -3.70 -17.03 -2.69
CA ARG A 144 -2.70 -17.78 -1.91
C ARG A 144 -3.26 -18.27 -0.57
N SER A 145 -4.27 -17.59 -0.02
CA SER A 145 -4.88 -17.96 1.23
C SER A 145 -5.85 -19.14 1.05
N ARG A 146 -5.75 -20.13 1.94
CA ARG A 146 -6.79 -21.18 2.06
C ARG A 146 -8.08 -20.67 2.71
N MET A 147 -8.07 -19.43 3.22
CA MET A 147 -9.25 -18.81 3.80
C MET A 147 -10.02 -18.02 2.74
N PRO A 148 -11.37 -18.10 2.74
CA PRO A 148 -12.21 -17.44 1.74
C PRO A 148 -12.18 -15.91 1.80
N SER A 149 -11.67 -15.32 2.89
CA SER A 149 -11.50 -13.86 3.03
C SER A 149 -10.22 -13.55 3.83
N PRO A 150 -9.06 -13.50 3.16
CA PRO A 150 -7.82 -13.10 3.80
C PRO A 150 -7.87 -11.63 4.19
N ARG A 151 -7.23 -11.30 5.30
CA ARG A 151 -7.24 -9.98 5.93
C ARG A 151 -5.85 -9.38 5.93
N CYS A 152 -5.73 -8.08 6.19
CA CYS A 152 -4.44 -7.39 6.27
C CYS A 152 -3.49 -8.05 7.30
N GLY A 153 -4.02 -8.59 8.41
CA GLY A 153 -3.27 -9.35 9.40
C GLY A 153 -2.51 -10.55 8.81
N GLN A 154 -3.06 -11.18 7.77
CA GLN A 154 -2.43 -12.31 7.10
C GLN A 154 -1.19 -11.88 6.30
N VAL A 155 -1.20 -10.66 5.73
CA VAL A 155 -0.03 -10.10 5.03
C VAL A 155 1.09 -9.83 6.03
N PHE A 156 0.78 -9.26 7.20
CA PHE A 156 1.76 -9.08 8.26
C PHE A 156 2.33 -10.41 8.76
N PHE A 157 1.49 -11.45 8.89
CA PHE A 157 1.94 -12.79 9.24
C PHE A 157 2.92 -13.35 8.20
N TRP A 158 2.61 -13.27 6.90
CA TRP A 158 3.51 -13.73 5.84
C TRP A 158 4.80 -12.90 5.78
N ALA A 159 4.71 -11.58 5.95
CA ALA A 159 5.87 -10.72 6.03
C ALA A 159 6.80 -11.12 7.18
N ALA A 160 6.24 -11.37 8.37
CA ALA A 160 7.01 -11.85 9.51
C ALA A 160 7.65 -13.22 9.27
N ALA A 161 6.92 -14.16 8.65
CA ALA A 161 7.45 -15.47 8.29
C ALA A 161 8.60 -15.39 7.28
N ALA A 162 8.61 -14.38 6.42
CA ALA A 162 9.67 -14.09 5.45
C ALA A 162 10.81 -13.23 6.01
N GLY A 163 10.76 -12.83 7.30
CA GLY A 163 11.79 -11.97 7.91
C GLY A 163 11.73 -10.50 7.47
N LEU A 164 10.59 -10.04 6.95
CA LEU A 164 10.37 -8.68 6.45
C LEU A 164 9.86 -7.71 7.53
N SER A 165 9.74 -8.16 8.77
CA SER A 165 9.04 -7.46 9.87
C SER A 165 9.89 -6.46 10.67
N SER A 166 11.08 -6.07 10.21
CA SER A 166 11.93 -5.13 10.93
C SER A 166 12.03 -3.77 10.23
N ASP A 167 11.23 -2.82 10.71
CA ASP A 167 11.65 -1.42 10.86
C ASP A 167 11.86 -1.21 12.38
N HIS A 168 12.86 -1.91 12.94
CA HIS A 168 13.42 -1.55 14.23
C HIS A 168 14.48 -0.50 13.93
N GLY A 169 14.13 0.77 14.16
CA GLY A 169 15.10 1.85 14.13
C GLY A 169 16.23 1.51 15.10
N ASP A 170 17.43 1.37 14.55
CA ASP A 170 18.68 1.38 15.30
C ASP A 170 18.72 2.65 16.15
N LEU A 171 18.51 2.47 17.46
CA LEU A 171 19.03 3.36 18.49
C LEU A 171 20.55 3.17 18.53
N THR A 172 21.26 3.81 17.61
CA THR A 172 22.68 4.13 17.79
C THR A 172 22.96 5.55 17.32
N SER A 173 22.88 6.49 18.25
CA SER A 173 23.81 7.61 18.45
C SER A 173 23.45 8.35 19.73
#